data_AF-A0A8R7U6N3-F1
#
_entry.id   AF-A0A8R7U6N3-F1
#
_cell.length_a   1.000
_cell.length_b   1.000
_cell.length_c   1.000
_cell.angle_alpha   90.00
_cell.angle_beta   90.00
_cell.angle_gamma   90.00
#
_symmetry.space_group_name_H-M   'P 1'
#
loop_
_entity.id
_entity.type
_entity.pdbx_description
1 polymer ?
#
loop_
_entity_poly.entity_id
_entity_poly.type
_entity_poly.pdbx_seq_one_letter_code
_entity_poly.pdbx_strand_id
1 'polypeptide(L)'
;MVVKLDRARGVWFVVSFVDDHNHVMARPNEVCFLWSHRRIGDGTRAEILGMQGVGISKHIMVDNFISRCGLYEKCGLIRRDVYNLCCWEKMKLIAKGDAETAVGIMRSRKQKDPDFFEYVLDKEARLKCMFWCDA
;
A
#
# COMPACT_ATOMS: atom_id res chain seq x y z
N MET A 1 -19.75 20.36 -14.42
CA MET A 1 -18.71 21.23 -15.01
C MET A 1 -18.65 20.97 -16.51
N VAL A 2 -18.72 22.01 -17.34
CA VAL A 2 -18.50 21.93 -18.79
C VAL A 2 -17.19 22.63 -19.12
N VAL A 3 -16.28 21.93 -19.78
CA VAL A 3 -14.99 22.47 -20.23
C VAL A 3 -14.97 22.46 -21.75
N LYS A 4 -14.47 23.54 -22.37
CA LYS A 4 -14.27 23.64 -23.81
C LYS A 4 -12.82 24.00 -24.12
N LEU A 5 -12.33 23.54 -25.27
CA LEU A 5 -11.05 23.94 -25.84
C LEU A 5 -11.29 25.16 -26.75
N ASP A 6 -10.64 26.27 -26.44
CA ASP A 6 -10.45 27.35 -27.41
C ASP A 6 -9.39 26.89 -28.43
N ARG A 7 -9.84 26.54 -29.63
CA ARG A 7 -8.96 26.04 -30.70
C ARG A 7 -8.03 27.11 -31.28
N ALA A 8 -8.39 28.39 -31.17
CA ALA A 8 -7.57 29.48 -31.68
C ALA A 8 -6.39 29.76 -30.73
N ARG A 9 -6.64 29.66 -29.42
CA ARG A 9 -5.63 29.93 -28.38
C ARG A 9 -4.96 28.67 -27.83
N GLY A 10 -5.50 27.49 -28.13
CA GLY A 10 -4.99 26.20 -27.63
C GLY A 10 -5.21 25.98 -26.14
N VAL A 11 -6.12 26.74 -25.50
CA VAL A 11 -6.35 26.70 -24.05
C VAL A 11 -7.71 26.10 -23.70
N TRP A 12 -7.75 25.29 -22.64
CA TRP A 12 -8.99 24.80 -22.07
C TRP A 12 -9.57 25.83 -21.11
N PHE A 13 -10.89 26.02 -21.14
CA PHE A 13 -11.60 26.91 -20.23
C PHE A 13 -12.91 26.30 -19.74
N VAL A 14 -13.32 26.69 -18.54
CA VAL A 14 -14.59 26.26 -17.93
C VAL A 14 -15.71 27.16 -18.43
N VAL A 15 -16.72 26.57 -19.08
CA VAL A 15 -17.89 27.27 -19.62
C VAL A 15 -18.99 27.38 -18.58
N SER A 16 -19.16 26.33 -17.78
CA SER A 16 -20.14 26.31 -16.71
C SER A 16 -19.70 25.40 -15.57
N PHE A 17 -19.99 25.85 -14.36
CA PHE A 17 -19.76 25.15 -13.11
C PHE A 17 -20.97 25.37 -12.22
N VAL A 18 -21.50 24.30 -11.65
CA VAL A 18 -22.59 24.34 -10.67
C VAL A 18 -21.95 23.89 -9.37
N ASP A 19 -21.96 24.77 -8.37
CA ASP A 19 -21.39 24.52 -7.05
C ASP A 19 -22.44 24.15 -6.00
N ASP A 20 -23.68 23.87 -6.45
CA ASP A 20 -24.73 23.39 -5.55
C ASP A 20 -24.49 21.90 -5.25
N HIS A 21 -24.28 21.61 -3.97
CA HIS A 21 -24.11 20.25 -3.45
C HIS A 21 -25.37 19.83 -2.69
N ASN A 22 -25.77 18.58 -2.83
CA ASN A 22 -26.88 18.00 -2.05
C ASN A 22 -26.43 17.43 -0.68
N HIS A 23 -25.17 17.68 -0.31
CA HIS A 23 -24.57 17.24 0.95
C HIS A 23 -23.58 18.30 1.46
N VAL A 24 -23.23 18.20 2.75
CA VAL A 24 -22.18 19.05 3.35
C VAL A 24 -20.83 18.67 2.75
N MET A 25 -20.00 19.65 2.42
CA MET A 25 -18.63 19.41 1.96
C MET A 25 -17.76 18.85 3.09
N ALA A 26 -16.73 18.10 2.74
CA ALA A 26 -15.77 17.58 3.71
C ALA A 26 -15.11 18.73 4.48
N ARG A 27 -15.10 18.62 5.81
CA ARG A 27 -14.46 19.59 6.69
C ARG A 27 -12.93 19.49 6.57
N PRO A 28 -12.17 20.53 6.95
CA PRO A 28 -10.70 20.47 6.93
C PRO A 28 -10.11 19.24 7.64
N ASN A 29 -10.77 18.78 8.70
CA ASN A 29 -10.40 17.59 9.45
C ASN A 29 -10.77 16.25 8.82
N GLU A 30 -11.54 16.28 7.73
CA GLU A 30 -12.00 15.10 6.99
C GLU A 30 -11.29 14.97 5.63
N VAL A 31 -10.66 16.05 5.16
CA VAL A 31 -9.94 16.10 3.88
C VAL A 31 -8.86 15.02 3.79
N CYS A 32 -8.20 14.69 4.92
CA CYS A 32 -7.16 13.65 4.95
C CYS A 32 -7.68 12.24 4.63
N PHE A 33 -9.00 12.00 4.65
CA PHE A 33 -9.60 10.73 4.26
C PHE A 33 -9.97 10.68 2.77
N LEU A 34 -10.06 11.84 2.11
CA LEU A 34 -10.34 11.92 0.67
C LEU A 34 -9.16 11.40 -0.12
N TRP A 35 -9.42 10.46 -1.03
CA TRP A 35 -8.36 9.83 -1.82
C TRP A 35 -7.59 10.82 -2.70
N SER A 36 -8.27 11.84 -3.25
CA SER A 36 -7.63 12.90 -4.05
C SER A 36 -6.63 13.76 -3.26
N HIS A 37 -6.78 13.83 -1.94
CA HIS A 37 -5.89 14.57 -1.05
C HIS A 37 -4.82 13.69 -0.41
N ARG A 38 -4.95 12.36 -0.49
CA ARG A 38 -3.96 11.39 0.02
C ARG A 38 -2.90 11.12 -1.04
N ARG A 39 -1.82 11.89 -1.00
CA ARG A 39 -0.64 11.70 -1.85
C ARG A 39 0.62 11.61 -1.00
N ILE A 40 1.29 10.47 -1.06
CA ILE A 40 2.62 10.31 -0.48
C ILE A 40 3.63 10.87 -1.49
N GLY A 41 4.25 12.01 -1.17
CA GLY A 41 5.35 12.57 -1.97
C GLY A 41 6.61 11.70 -1.91
N ASP A 42 7.50 11.86 -2.88
CA ASP A 42 8.70 11.01 -3.02
C ASP A 42 9.63 11.07 -1.80
N GLY A 43 9.77 12.23 -1.16
CA GLY A 43 10.54 12.38 0.08
C GLY A 43 9.97 11.56 1.24
N THR A 44 8.67 11.71 1.51
CA THR A 44 7.96 10.93 2.55
C THR A 44 8.00 9.43 2.25
N ARG A 45 7.87 9.07 0.97
CA ARG A 45 7.98 7.69 0.50
C ARG A 45 9.36 7.11 0.81
N ALA A 46 10.43 7.82 0.48
CA ALA A 46 11.80 7.39 0.77
C ALA A 46 12.03 7.21 2.28
N GLU A 47 11.50 8.12 3.10
CA GLU A 47 11.59 8.04 4.56
C GLU A 47 10.88 6.80 5.12
N ILE A 48 9.64 6.52 4.67
CA ILE A 48 8.89 5.32 5.07
C ILE A 48 9.67 4.04 4.72
N LEU A 49 10.24 3.98 3.52
CA LEU A 49 10.98 2.79 3.08
C LEU A 49 12.32 2.65 3.79
N GLY A 50 12.99 3.75 4.12
CA GLY A 50 14.19 3.75 4.96
C GLY A 50 13.91 3.19 6.35
N MET A 51 12.86 3.69 7.02
CA MET A 51 12.43 3.19 8.33
C MET A 51 12.02 1.71 8.28
N GLN A 52 11.32 1.28 7.23
CA GLN A 52 10.98 -0.11 7.01
C GLN A 52 12.22 -0.99 6.81
N GLY A 53 13.23 -0.50 6.08
CA GLY A 53 14.47 -1.21 5.80
C GLY A 53 15.29 -1.53 7.05
N VAL A 54 15.23 -0.66 8.07
CA VAL A 54 15.86 -0.89 9.38
C VAL A 54 14.95 -1.61 10.38
N GLY A 55 13.76 -2.04 9.95
CA GLY A 55 12.86 -2.87 10.76
C GLY A 55 11.95 -2.10 11.73
N ILE A 56 11.79 -0.78 11.58
CA ILE A 56 10.87 -0.01 12.43
C ILE A 56 9.43 -0.48 12.16
N SER A 57 8.67 -0.65 13.24
CA SER A 57 7.28 -1.08 13.15
C SER A 57 6.43 -0.01 12.45
N LYS A 58 5.43 -0.46 11.68
CA LYS A 58 4.58 0.47 10.92
C LYS A 58 3.77 1.41 11.81
N HIS A 59 3.39 0.98 13.01
CA HIS A 59 2.69 1.85 13.95
C HIS A 59 3.63 2.95 14.46
N ILE A 60 4.89 2.64 14.80
CA ILE A 60 5.88 3.65 15.22
C ILE A 60 6.17 4.63 14.08
N MET A 61 6.29 4.15 12.83
CA MET A 61 6.45 5.04 11.67
C MET A 61 5.30 6.04 11.57
N VAL A 62 4.06 5.57 11.67
CA VAL A 62 2.86 6.42 11.62
C VAL A 62 2.84 7.41 12.79
N ASP A 63 3.13 6.95 14.00
CA ASP A 63 3.16 7.80 15.20
C ASP A 63 4.25 8.88 15.10
N ASN A 64 5.41 8.58 14.50
CA ASN A 64 6.46 9.55 14.21
C ASN A 64 6.00 10.66 13.25
N PHE A 65 5.29 10.30 12.18
CA PHE A 65 4.77 11.30 11.25
C PHE A 65 3.67 12.16 11.89
N ILE A 66 2.78 11.55 12.67
CA ILE A 66 1.73 12.29 13.39
C ILE A 66 2.34 13.24 14.42
N SER A 67 3.36 12.80 15.18
CA SER A 67 3.99 13.64 16.20
C SER A 67 4.69 14.86 15.61
N ARG A 68 5.28 14.73 14.41
CA ARG A 68 5.91 15.86 13.68
C ARG A 68 4.89 16.86 13.13
N CYS A 69 3.73 16.38 12.68
CA CYS A 69 2.67 17.22 12.12
C CYS A 69 1.70 17.76 13.18
N GLY A 70 1.78 17.25 14.42
CA GLY A 70 0.92 17.58 15.55
C GLY A 70 -0.49 16.98 15.49
N LEU A 71 -1.04 16.77 14.29
CA LEU A 71 -2.36 16.18 14.08
C LEU A 71 -2.37 15.29 12.84
N TYR A 72 -3.26 14.29 12.87
CA TYR A 72 -3.47 13.33 11.78
C TYR A 72 -3.83 14.02 10.45
N GLU A 73 -4.67 15.05 10.53
CA GLU A 73 -5.19 15.81 9.40
C GLU A 73 -4.11 16.61 8.66
N LYS A 74 -3.09 17.05 9.41
CA LYS A 74 -1.96 17.83 8.89
C LYS A 74 -0.87 16.96 8.27
N CYS A 75 -0.94 15.65 8.50
CA CYS A 75 0.07 14.70 8.07
C CYS A 75 -0.01 14.39 6.57
N GLY A 76 -1.18 14.57 5.95
CA GLY A 76 -1.41 14.27 4.53
C GLY A 76 -1.34 12.77 4.18
N LEU A 77 -1.20 11.91 5.18
CA LEU A 77 -1.16 10.46 5.09
C LEU A 77 -1.94 9.86 6.25
N ILE A 78 -2.58 8.72 5.98
CA ILE A 78 -3.24 7.93 7.01
C ILE A 78 -2.46 6.64 7.26
N ARG A 79 -2.67 6.00 8.41
CA ARG A 79 -2.06 4.71 8.79
C ARG A 79 -2.14 3.70 7.64
N ARG A 80 -3.28 3.63 6.95
CA ARG A 80 -3.50 2.71 5.83
C ARG A 80 -2.57 2.98 4.65
N ASP A 81 -2.19 4.23 4.40
CA ASP A 81 -1.31 4.58 3.28
C ASP A 81 0.11 4.03 3.52
N VAL A 82 0.64 4.14 4.74
CA VAL A 82 1.94 3.55 5.13
C VAL A 82 1.91 2.03 5.00
N TYR A 83 0.86 1.39 5.51
CA TYR A 83 0.72 -0.07 5.43
C TYR A 83 0.65 -0.56 3.98
N ASN A 84 -0.15 0.10 3.16
CA ASN A 84 -0.30 -0.23 1.74
C ASN A 84 1.01 -0.01 0.98
N LEU A 85 1.72 1.10 1.24
CA LEU A 85 3.02 1.37 0.61
C LEU A 85 4.04 0.27 0.96
N CYS A 86 4.21 -0.03 2.24
CA CYS A 86 5.12 -1.09 2.69
C CYS A 86 4.78 -2.45 2.09
N CYS A 87 3.49 -2.77 2.02
CA CYS A 87 3.00 -4.02 1.44
C CYS A 87 3.31 -4.08 -0.06
N TRP A 88 2.98 -3.02 -0.80
CA TRP A 88 3.20 -2.95 -2.24
C TRP A 88 4.69 -3.03 -2.59
N GLU A 89 5.57 -2.33 -1.86
CA GLU A 89 7.01 -2.44 -2.07
C GLU A 89 7.53 -3.85 -1.77
N LYS A 90 7.02 -4.50 -0.73
CA LYS A 90 7.35 -5.91 -0.47
C LYS A 90 6.91 -6.80 -1.63
N MET A 91 5.70 -6.61 -2.15
CA MET A 91 5.17 -7.41 -3.26
C MET A 91 5.99 -7.25 -4.54
N LYS A 92 6.57 -6.08 -4.82
CA LYS A 92 7.48 -5.90 -5.96
C LYS A 92 8.74 -6.76 -5.87
N LEU A 93 9.24 -7.01 -4.67
CA LEU A 93 10.39 -7.89 -4.47
C LEU A 93 10.02 -9.36 -4.73
N ILE A 94 8.73 -9.70 -4.78
CA ILE A 94 8.20 -11.04 -5.01
C ILE A 94 8.01 -11.32 -6.52
N ALA A 95 8.59 -10.50 -7.41
CA ALA A 95 8.37 -10.50 -8.86
C ALA A 95 8.65 -11.82 -9.62
N LYS A 96 9.08 -12.91 -8.98
CA LYS A 96 9.36 -14.22 -9.61
C LYS A 96 8.95 -15.45 -8.79
N GLY A 97 7.78 -15.45 -8.17
CA GLY A 97 7.20 -16.71 -7.67
C GLY A 97 7.58 -17.02 -6.23
N ASP A 98 6.72 -16.49 -5.36
CA ASP A 98 6.60 -16.84 -3.94
C ASP A 98 6.48 -18.37 -3.76
N ALA A 99 5.68 -19.02 -4.60
CA ALA A 99 5.39 -20.45 -4.45
C ALA A 99 6.62 -21.36 -4.63
N GLU A 100 7.47 -21.12 -5.63
CA GLU A 100 8.65 -21.98 -5.87
C GLU A 100 9.73 -21.74 -4.81
N THR A 101 9.92 -20.48 -4.40
CA THR A 101 10.82 -20.14 -3.28
C THR A 101 10.32 -20.74 -1.97
N ALA A 102 9.01 -20.65 -1.69
CA ALA A 102 8.38 -21.29 -0.55
C ALA A 102 8.55 -22.81 -0.58
N VAL A 103 8.30 -23.47 -1.73
CA VAL A 103 8.53 -24.91 -1.92
C VAL A 103 10.01 -25.28 -1.69
N GLY A 104 10.95 -24.46 -2.15
CA GLY A 104 12.38 -24.63 -1.90
C GLY A 104 12.73 -24.59 -0.41
N ILE A 105 12.27 -23.56 0.30
CA ILE A 105 12.46 -23.44 1.76
C ILE A 105 11.84 -24.63 2.49
N MET A 106 10.63 -25.03 2.11
CA MET A 106 9.90 -26.15 2.69
C MET A 106 10.63 -27.47 2.47
N ARG A 107 11.15 -27.72 1.26
CA ARG A 107 11.98 -28.88 0.97
C ARG A 107 13.23 -28.92 1.83
N SER A 108 13.92 -27.78 2.00
CA SER A 108 15.07 -27.67 2.90
C SER A 108 14.70 -27.86 4.37
N ARG A 109 13.50 -27.45 4.79
CA ARG A 109 13.00 -27.62 6.17
C ARG A 109 12.62 -29.06 6.44
N LYS A 110 11.94 -29.73 5.51
CA LYS A 110 11.55 -31.15 5.60
C LYS A 110 12.75 -32.10 5.68
N GLN A 111 13.89 -31.73 5.07
CA GLN A 111 15.15 -32.47 5.27
C GLN A 111 15.68 -32.39 6.71
N LYS A 112 15.40 -31.31 7.44
CA LYS A 112 15.85 -31.11 8.82
C LYS A 112 14.82 -31.59 9.84
N ASP A 113 13.54 -31.48 9.50
CA ASP A 113 12.40 -31.82 10.32
C ASP A 113 11.27 -32.36 9.43
N PRO A 114 11.23 -33.68 9.21
CA PRO A 114 10.31 -34.33 8.27
C PRO A 114 8.83 -34.11 8.61
N ASP A 115 8.54 -33.95 9.90
CA ASP A 115 7.18 -33.89 10.45
C ASP A 115 6.70 -32.45 10.66
N PHE A 116 7.46 -31.44 10.23
CA PHE A 116 7.12 -30.04 10.49
C PHE A 116 6.02 -29.50 9.55
N PHE A 117 5.99 -29.95 8.29
CA PHE A 117 5.02 -29.49 7.30
C PHE A 117 4.77 -30.49 6.17
N GLU A 118 3.53 -30.50 5.68
CA GLU A 118 3.15 -31.12 4.41
C GLU A 118 2.73 -30.08 3.37
N TYR A 119 3.02 -30.36 2.09
CA TYR A 119 2.60 -29.52 0.98
C TYR A 119 2.20 -30.35 -0.24
N VAL A 120 1.25 -29.83 -1.01
CA VAL A 120 0.71 -30.46 -2.21
C VAL A 120 0.95 -29.54 -3.39
N LEU A 121 1.47 -30.11 -4.48
CA LEU A 121 1.61 -29.42 -5.77
C LEU A 121 0.44 -29.80 -6.70
N ASP A 122 0.08 -28.91 -7.61
CA ASP A 122 -0.84 -29.22 -8.70
C ASP A 122 -0.12 -29.92 -9.88
N LYS A 123 -0.86 -30.18 -10.96
CA LYS A 123 -0.35 -30.85 -12.16
C LYS A 123 0.72 -30.04 -12.89
N GLU A 124 0.74 -28.73 -12.66
CA GLU A 124 1.68 -27.77 -13.23
C GLU A 124 2.85 -27.46 -12.26
N ALA A 125 3.03 -28.27 -11.21
CA ALA A 125 4.05 -28.14 -10.17
C ALA A 125 3.97 -26.84 -9.33
N ARG A 126 2.79 -26.21 -9.27
CA ARG A 126 2.56 -25.01 -8.45
C ARG A 126 2.06 -25.42 -7.06
N LEU A 127 2.42 -24.64 -6.04
CA LEU A 127 1.97 -24.88 -4.67
C LEU A 127 0.44 -24.74 -4.59
N LYS A 128 -0.24 -25.86 -4.30
CA LYS A 128 -1.71 -25.93 -4.18
C LYS A 128 -2.18 -25.78 -2.74
N CYS A 129 -1.53 -26.49 -1.82
CA CYS A 129 -1.87 -26.47 -0.40
C CYS A 129 -0.60 -26.64 0.46
N MET A 130 -0.64 -26.10 1.67
CA MET A 130 0.41 -26.23 2.68
C MET A 130 -0.26 -26.30 4.06
N PHE A 131 0.16 -27.28 4.88
CA PHE A 131 -0.41 -27.51 6.20
C PHE A 131 0.68 -27.68 7.25
N TRP A 132 0.41 -27.21 8.47
CA TRP A 132 1.16 -27.62 9.66
C TRP A 132 0.78 -29.05 10.00
N CYS A 133 1.79 -29.86 10.27
CA CYS A 133 1.60 -31.12 10.95
C CYS A 133 1.70 -30.80 12.44
N ASP A 134 0.55 -30.76 13.11
CA ASP A 134 0.55 -30.78 14.57
C ASP A 134 1.01 -32.19 14.99
N ALA A 135 2.14 -32.26 15.70
CA ALA A 135 2.65 -33.51 16.28
C ALA A 135 1.74 -34.01 17.41
#